data_AF-L5NU41-F1
#
_entry.id   AF-L5NU41-F1
#
_cell.length_a   1.000
_cell.length_b   1.000
_cell.length_c   1.000
_cell.angle_alpha   90.00
_cell.angle_beta   90.00
_cell.angle_gamma   90.00
#
_symmetry.space_group_name_H-M   'P 1'
#
loop_
_entity.id
_entity.type
_entity.pdbx_description
1 polymer ?
#
loop_
_entity_poly.entity_id
_entity_poly.type
_entity_poly.pdbx_seq_one_letter_code
_entity_poly.pdbx_strand_id
1 'polypeptide(L)'
;MSGGGSAVRRLSDWDREHLLSLADEFGSPLYVTDLRRVRENCLRLREAFPEAHVSYAVKAHAGRAVLETVREAGVDAECASAGEV
;
A
#
# COMPACT_ATOMS: atom_id res chain seq x y z
N MET A 1 7.07 -7.95 -20.50
CA MET A 1 5.72 -8.29 -20.02
C MET A 1 5.80 -8.49 -18.52
N SER A 2 5.52 -7.44 -17.76
CA SER A 2 5.56 -7.50 -16.29
C SER A 2 4.43 -8.41 -15.84
N GLY A 3 4.74 -9.61 -15.37
CA GLY A 3 3.75 -10.50 -14.80
C GLY A 3 3.18 -9.84 -13.55
N GLY A 4 2.04 -9.16 -13.70
CA GLY A 4 1.33 -8.55 -12.59
C GLY A 4 1.13 -9.61 -11.52
N GLY A 5 1.74 -9.42 -10.36
CA GLY A 5 1.62 -10.37 -9.27
C GLY A 5 0.15 -10.60 -8.91
N SER A 6 -0.14 -11.76 -8.31
CA SER A 6 -1.50 -12.18 -7.96
C SER A 6 -2.38 -11.03 -7.44
N ALA A 7 -3.63 -10.99 -7.94
CA ALA A 7 -4.63 -10.03 -7.48
C ALA A 7 -4.83 -10.09 -5.96
N VAL A 8 -4.59 -11.26 -5.36
CA VAL A 8 -4.58 -11.47 -3.91
C VAL A 8 -3.22 -11.99 -3.48
N ARG A 9 -2.51 -11.23 -2.63
CA ARG A 9 -1.28 -11.69 -1.95
C ARG A 9 -1.69 -12.41 -0.66
N ARG A 10 -1.22 -13.64 -0.49
CA ARG A 10 -1.37 -14.42 0.75
C ARG A 10 -0.13 -14.25 1.61
N LEU A 11 -0.26 -14.50 2.92
CA LEU A 11 0.90 -14.51 3.82
C LEU A 11 1.96 -15.53 3.38
N SER A 12 1.53 -16.66 2.81
CA SER A 12 2.41 -17.68 2.24
C SER A 12 3.26 -17.21 1.05
N ASP A 13 2.92 -16.06 0.44
CA ASP A 13 3.67 -15.49 -0.68
C ASP A 13 4.85 -14.63 -0.21
N TRP A 14 4.96 -14.39 1.10
CA TRP A 14 6.06 -13.63 1.69
C TRP A 14 7.19 -14.58 2.09
N ASP A 15 8.42 -14.08 1.97
CA ASP A 15 9.59 -14.80 2.45
C ASP A 15 9.55 -14.88 3.99
N ARG A 16 9.36 -16.10 4.49
CA ARG A 16 9.23 -16.37 5.92
C ARG A 16 10.53 -16.07 6.68
N GLU A 17 11.68 -16.40 6.11
CA GLU A 17 12.97 -16.18 6.77
C GLU A 17 13.27 -14.69 6.86
N HIS A 18 12.97 -13.94 5.79
CA HIS A 18 13.09 -12.49 5.82
C HIS A 18 12.16 -11.83 6.85
N LEU A 19 10.90 -12.29 6.96
CA LEU A 19 9.99 -11.78 7.98
C LEU A 19 10.49 -12.06 9.41
N LEU A 20 11.10 -13.22 9.65
CA LEU A 20 11.70 -13.54 10.94
C LEU A 20 12.93 -12.66 11.22
N SER A 21 13.79 -12.43 10.22
CA SER A 21 14.95 -11.55 10.42
C SER A 21 14.54 -10.11 10.77
N LEU A 22 13.47 -9.60 10.17
CA LEU A 22 12.91 -8.29 10.52
C LEU A 22 12.36 -8.28 11.96
N ALA A 23 11.68 -9.35 12.38
CA ALA A 23 11.19 -9.46 13.74
C ALA A 23 12.32 -9.55 14.78
N ASP A 24 13.42 -10.23 14.45
CA ASP A 24 14.62 -10.29 15.29
C ASP A 24 15.31 -8.92 15.40
N GLU A 25 15.35 -8.14 14.31
CA GLU A 25 15.96 -6.81 14.26
C GLU A 25 15.11 -5.73 14.97
N PHE A 26 13.80 -5.69 14.72
CA PHE A 26 12.91 -4.62 15.15
C PHE A 26 12.01 -4.98 16.35
N GLY A 27 12.02 -6.25 16.77
CA GLY A 27 11.18 -6.77 17.85
C GLY A 27 9.73 -7.06 17.45
N SER A 28 9.00 -7.75 18.33
CA SER A 28 7.57 -8.12 18.11
C SER A 28 6.64 -7.48 19.15
N PRO A 29 5.43 -7.02 18.77
CA PRO A 29 4.82 -7.11 17.44
C PRO A 29 5.37 -6.10 16.42
N LEU A 30 5.54 -6.54 15.17
CA LEU A 30 6.05 -5.73 14.06
C LEU A 30 5.01 -5.58 12.95
N TYR A 31 4.79 -4.35 12.48
CA TYR A 31 4.04 -4.06 11.27
C TYR A 31 5.00 -3.83 10.10
N VAL A 32 4.76 -4.52 8.97
CA VAL A 32 5.54 -4.39 7.73
C VAL A 32 4.58 -4.04 6.60
N THR A 33 4.95 -3.04 5.80
CA THR A 33 4.13 -2.54 4.69
C THR A 33 4.90 -2.63 3.37
N ASP A 34 4.39 -3.40 2.39
CA ASP A 34 4.96 -3.44 1.03
C ASP A 34 4.45 -2.24 0.20
N LEU A 35 5.30 -1.22 0.05
CA LEU A 35 4.97 -0.03 -0.75
C LEU A 35 4.84 -0.31 -2.24
N ARG A 36 5.54 -1.32 -2.78
CA ARG A 36 5.34 -1.71 -4.18
C ARG A 36 3.92 -2.20 -4.39
N ARG A 37 3.39 -2.95 -3.42
CA ARG A 37 2.00 -3.40 -3.46
C ARG A 37 1.00 -2.25 -3.37
N VAL A 38 1.29 -1.23 -2.56
CA VAL A 38 0.47 0.01 -2.53
C VAL A 38 0.41 0.63 -3.94
N ARG A 39 1.56 0.81 -4.59
CA ARG A 39 1.64 1.36 -5.95
C ARG A 39 0.88 0.49 -6.98
N GLU A 40 1.09 -0.82 -6.96
CA GLU A 40 0.38 -1.77 -7.85
C GLU A 40 -1.15 -1.65 -7.70
N ASN A 41 -1.64 -1.52 -6.46
CA ASN A 41 -3.07 -1.39 -6.19
C ASN A 41 -3.64 -0.06 -6.74
N CYS A 42 -2.91 1.05 -6.55
CA CYS A 42 -3.29 2.36 -7.10
C CYS A 42 -3.43 2.30 -8.63
N LEU A 43 -2.43 1.72 -9.31
CA LEU A 43 -2.45 1.58 -10.76
C LEU A 43 -3.63 0.72 -11.24
N ARG A 44 -3.86 -0.45 -10.62
CA ARG A 44 -5.00 -1.30 -10.98
C ARG A 44 -6.35 -0.61 -10.79
N LEU A 45 -6.52 0.17 -9.73
CA LEU A 45 -7.77 0.90 -9.51
C LEU A 45 -7.99 1.99 -10.57
N ARG A 46 -6.95 2.76 -10.89
CA ARG A 46 -7.02 3.79 -11.94
C ARG A 46 -7.30 3.19 -13.32
N GLU A 47 -6.69 2.06 -13.65
CA GLU A 47 -6.91 1.35 -14.91
C GLU A 47 -8.33 0.75 -15.00
N ALA A 48 -8.87 0.24 -13.89
CA ALA A 48 -10.20 -0.36 -13.86
C ALA A 48 -11.34 0.67 -13.96
N PHE A 49 -11.11 1.91 -13.55
CA PHE A 49 -12.11 2.98 -13.52
C PHE A 49 -11.59 4.28 -14.15
N PRO A 50 -11.28 4.28 -15.47
CA PRO A 50 -10.64 5.41 -16.13
C PRO A 50 -11.47 6.70 -16.09
N GLU A 51 -12.80 6.58 -16.02
CA GLU A 51 -13.72 7.72 -15.99
C GLU A 51 -14.05 8.20 -14.56
N ALA A 52 -13.66 7.44 -13.52
CA ALA A 52 -13.95 7.79 -12.14
C ALA A 52 -12.80 8.57 -11.51
N HIS A 53 -13.15 9.55 -10.67
CA HIS A 53 -12.17 10.15 -9.76
C HIS A 53 -11.90 9.18 -8.60
N VAL A 54 -10.68 8.68 -8.52
CA VAL A 54 -10.24 7.75 -7.48
C VAL A 54 -9.40 8.51 -6.46
N SER A 55 -9.87 8.54 -5.22
CA SER A 55 -9.15 9.12 -4.08
C SER A 55 -8.86 8.05 -3.02
N TYR A 56 -7.69 8.14 -2.41
CA TYR A 56 -7.28 7.31 -1.30
C TYR A 56 -7.84 7.85 0.02
N ALA A 57 -8.66 7.06 0.72
CA ALA A 57 -9.19 7.42 2.02
C ALA A 57 -8.11 7.34 3.11
N VAL A 58 -7.62 8.49 3.59
CA VAL A 58 -6.47 8.59 4.51
C VAL A 58 -6.69 7.80 5.80
N LYS A 59 -7.92 7.79 6.32
CA LYS A 59 -8.36 7.00 7.48
C LYS A 59 -8.05 5.50 7.41
N ALA A 60 -7.84 4.95 6.20
CA ALA A 60 -7.47 3.54 6.04
C ALA A 60 -6.05 3.26 6.54
N HIS A 61 -5.09 4.15 6.23
CA HIS A 61 -3.72 4.09 6.71
C HIS A 61 -3.01 5.42 6.41
N ALA A 62 -2.75 6.22 7.44
CA ALA A 62 -2.17 7.57 7.32
C ALA A 62 -0.63 7.62 7.43
N GLY A 63 0.05 6.47 7.46
CA GLY A 63 1.51 6.42 7.51
C GLY A 63 2.16 7.10 6.30
N ARG A 64 3.12 7.98 6.57
CA ARG A 64 3.76 8.87 5.58
C ARG A 64 4.22 8.16 4.32
N ALA A 65 4.95 7.05 4.44
CA ALA A 65 5.49 6.33 3.28
C ALA A 65 4.39 5.79 2.35
N VAL A 66 3.23 5.40 2.90
CA VAL A 66 2.06 4.97 2.12
C VAL A 66 1.47 6.17 1.37
N LEU A 67 1.25 7.30 2.06
CA LEU A 67 0.70 8.52 1.44
C LEU A 67 1.61 9.07 0.35
N GLU A 68 2.94 9.07 0.55
CA GLU A 68 3.92 9.45 -0.47
C GLU A 68 3.83 8.51 -1.68
N THR A 69 3.73 7.20 -1.45
CA THR A 69 3.61 6.20 -2.53
C THR A 69 2.30 6.37 -3.32
N VAL A 70 1.18 6.62 -2.65
CA VAL A 70 -0.13 6.89 -3.27
C VAL A 70 -0.07 8.13 -4.14
N ARG A 71 0.50 9.23 -3.62
CA ARG A 71 0.70 10.49 -4.35
C ARG A 71 1.57 10.27 -5.59
N GLU A 72 2.68 9.54 -5.45
CA GLU A 72 3.56 9.20 -6.57
C GLU A 72 2.91 8.28 -7.62
N ALA A 73 1.88 7.53 -7.24
CA ALA A 73 1.07 6.74 -8.17
C ALA A 73 -0.02 7.58 -8.87
N GLY A 74 -0.10 8.89 -8.57
CA GLY A 74 -1.06 9.82 -9.16
C GLY A 74 -2.50 9.59 -8.66
N VAL A 75 -2.65 9.20 -7.40
CA VAL A 75 -3.96 9.09 -6.72
C VAL A 75 -4.07 10.20 -5.69
N ASP A 76 -5.18 10.94 -5.72
CA ASP A 76 -5.47 12.00 -4.76
C ASP A 76 -5.80 11.42 -3.37
N ALA A 77 -5.79 12.25 -2.34
CA ALA A 77 -6.15 11.85 -0.98
C ALA A 77 -7.51 12.45 -0.59
N GLU A 78 -8.31 11.68 0.14
CA GLU A 78 -9.53 12.11 0.79
C GLU A 78 -9.33 12.06 2.31
N CYS A 79 -9.59 13.19 2.97
CA CYS A 79 -9.41 13.41 4.40
C CYS A 79 -10.77 13.65 5.05
N ALA A 80 -11.04 12.98 6.16
CA ALA A 80 -12.32 13.05 6.88
C ALA A 80 -12.25 13.95 8.13
N SER A 81 -11.06 14.39 8.52
CA SER A 81 -10.84 15.23 9.70
C SER A 81 -9.69 16.22 9.51
N ALA A 82 -9.67 17.28 10.32
CA ALA A 82 -8.61 18.27 10.29
C ALA A 82 -7.22 17.69 10.65
N GLY A 83 -7.17 16.56 11.37
CA GLY A 83 -5.91 15.89 11.71
C GLY A 83 -5.28 15.13 10.54
N GLU A 84 -5.97 15.02 9.41
CA GLU A 84 -5.52 14.34 8.20
C GLU A 84 -5.11 15.31 7.08
N VAL A 85 -5.27 16.63 7.31
CA VAL A 85 -4.93 17.70 6.36
C VAL A 85 -3.52 18.21 6.59
#